data_AF-A0A8B5X2W6-F1
#
_entry.id   AF-A0A8B5X2W6-F1
#
_cell.length_a   1.000
_cell.length_b   1.000
_cell.length_c   1.000
_cell.angle_alpha   90.00
_cell.angle_beta   90.00
_cell.angle_gamma   90.00
#
_symmetry.space_group_name_H-M   'P 1'
#
loop_
_entity.id
_entity.type
_entity.pdbx_description
1 polymer ?
#
loop_
_entity_poly.entity_id
_entity_poly.type
_entity_poly.pdbx_seq_one_letter_code
_entity_poly.pdbx_strand_id
1 'polypeptide(L)' 'MTAKPIDHDPQPQPPAPPVEGECCGRGCEFCVWVYYDQALRRHEAALAQWRERQTRGGNEESG' A
#
# COMPACT_ATOMS: atom_id res chain seq x y z
N MET A 1 -15.06 -27.43 9.08
CA MET A 1 -13.97 -26.97 8.19
C MET A 1 -13.74 -25.49 8.47
N THR A 2 -12.54 -25.17 8.95
CA THR A 2 -12.10 -23.92 9.58
C THR A 2 -12.50 -22.64 8.83
N ALA A 3 -13.26 -21.78 9.52
CA ALA A 3 -13.48 -20.41 9.12
C ALA A 3 -12.11 -19.69 9.06
N LYS A 4 -11.75 -19.23 7.86
CA LYS A 4 -10.57 -18.39 7.61
C LYS A 4 -10.61 -17.24 8.63
N PRO A 5 -9.58 -17.08 9.48
CA PRO A 5 -9.57 -15.99 10.44
C PRO A 5 -9.73 -14.69 9.68
N ILE A 6 -10.52 -13.86 10.30
CA ILE A 6 -11.12 -12.65 9.80
C ILE A 6 -10.01 -11.61 9.56
N ASP A 7 -9.49 -11.61 8.33
CA ASP A 7 -8.69 -10.54 7.76
C ASP A 7 -9.64 -9.41 7.34
N HIS A 8 -10.16 -8.63 8.28
CA HIS A 8 -11.18 -7.64 7.95
C HIS A 8 -10.63 -6.33 7.37
N ASP A 9 -9.32 -6.07 7.50
CA ASP A 9 -8.68 -4.90 6.87
C ASP A 9 -7.16 -5.10 6.85
N PRO A 10 -6.58 -5.83 5.87
CA PRO A 10 -5.14 -6.03 5.79
C PRO A 10 -4.42 -4.69 5.59
N GLN A 11 -3.24 -4.57 6.18
CA GLN A 11 -2.41 -3.38 6.00
C GLN A 11 -2.06 -3.23 4.51
N PRO A 12 -2.24 -2.04 3.90
CA PRO A 12 -1.80 -1.82 2.54
C PRO A 12 -0.29 -2.03 2.46
N GLN A 13 0.16 -2.76 1.44
CA GLN A 13 1.58 -3.03 1.22
C GLN A 13 2.20 -1.92 0.35
N PRO A 14 3.43 -1.45 0.64
CA PRO A 14 4.09 -0.47 -0.21
C PRO A 14 4.35 -1.05 -1.61
N PRO A 15 4.33 -0.21 -2.65
CA PRO A 15 4.75 -0.63 -3.98
C PRO A 15 6.23 -1.05 -3.96
N ALA A 16 6.56 -2.07 -4.75
CA ALA A 16 7.96 -2.46 -4.92
C ALA A 16 8.72 -1.37 -5.69
N PRO A 17 9.94 -1.00 -5.26
CA PRO A 17 10.75 -0.04 -5.99
C PRO A 17 11.12 -0.60 -7.37
N PRO A 18 11.09 0.23 -8.42
CA PRO A 18 11.53 -0.20 -9.74
C PRO A 18 13.03 -0.50 -9.73
N VAL A 19 13.46 -1.48 -10.52
CA VAL A 19 14.88 -1.84 -10.63
C VAL A 19 15.66 -0.81 -11.44
N GLU A 20 16.94 -0.70 -11.14
CA GLU A 20 17.89 0.11 -11.93
C GLU A 20 17.93 -0.41 -13.38
N GLY A 21 17.46 0.41 -14.32
CA GLY A 21 17.38 0.07 -15.74
C GLY A 21 15.97 0.08 -16.33
N GLU A 22 14.92 0.01 -15.51
CA GLU A 22 13.52 0.20 -15.99
C GLU A 22 13.28 1.65 -16.43
N CYS A 23 13.99 2.59 -15.79
CA CYS A 23 14.00 3.97 -16.24
C CYS A 23 15.00 4.14 -17.38
N CYS A 24 14.48 4.45 -18.57
CA CYS A 24 15.27 4.81 -19.76
C CYS A 24 16.18 6.05 -19.54
N GLY A 25 15.94 6.87 -18.50
CA GLY A 25 16.81 8.00 -18.13
C GLY A 25 16.86 9.18 -19.12
N ARG A 26 16.11 9.09 -20.23
CA ARG A 26 16.12 10.06 -21.34
C ARG A 26 14.92 11.02 -21.34
N GLY A 27 14.21 11.14 -20.22
CA GLY A 27 13.02 11.99 -20.13
C GLY A 27 11.80 11.42 -20.86
N CYS A 28 11.62 10.09 -20.85
CA CYS A 28 10.43 9.46 -21.40
C CYS A 28 9.15 9.95 -20.67
N GLU A 29 8.08 10.16 -21.43
CA GLU A 29 6.77 10.59 -20.93
C GLU A 29 6.21 9.63 -19.85
N PHE A 30 6.52 8.34 -19.98
CA PHE A 30 6.13 7.28 -19.04
C PHE A 30 7.30 6.85 -18.16
N CYS A 31 7.79 7.76 -17.31
CA CYS A 31 8.87 7.44 -16.37
C CYS A 31 8.37 6.51 -15.25
N VAL A 32 9.02 5.36 -15.07
CA VAL A 32 8.68 4.39 -14.00
C VAL A 32 8.76 5.01 -12.61
N TRP A 33 9.68 5.96 -12.40
CA TRP A 33 9.79 6.69 -11.13
C TRP A 33 8.59 7.59 -10.86
N VAL A 34 8.00 8.19 -11.91
CA VAL A 34 6.78 9.00 -11.78
C VAL A 34 5.59 8.11 -11.42
N TYR A 35 5.47 6.93 -12.04
CA TYR A 35 4.44 5.96 -11.66
C TYR A 35 4.63 5.44 -10.23
N TYR A 36 5.88 5.16 -9.84
CA TYR A 36 6.22 4.70 -8.51
C TYR A 36 5.91 5.76 -7.44
N ASP A 37 6.24 7.03 -7.66
CA ASP A 37 5.89 8.12 -6.75
C ASP A 37 4.37 8.22 -6.60
N GLN A 38 3.61 8.20 -7.71
CA GLN A 38 2.14 8.21 -7.64
C GLN A 38 1.57 7.01 -6.88
N ALA A 39 2.14 5.82 -7.07
CA ALA A 39 1.75 4.62 -6.34
C ALA A 39 2.05 4.75 -4.85
N LEU A 40 3.21 5.32 -4.49
CA LEU A 40 3.58 5.62 -3.10
C LEU A 40 2.57 6.60 -2.48
N ARG A 41 2.22 7.70 -3.15
CA ARG A 41 1.23 8.66 -2.64
C ARG A 41 -0.11 7.99 -2.33
N ARG A 42 -0.57 7.11 -3.21
CA ARG A 42 -1.82 6.33 -3.01
C ARG A 42 -1.69 5.38 -1.83
N HIS A 43 -0.55 4.71 -1.71
CA HIS A 43 -0.24 3.83 -0.59
C HIS A 43 -0.22 4.59 0.74
N GLU A 44 0.46 5.74 0.82
CA GLU A 44 0.51 6.58 2.01
C GLU A 44 -0.89 7.01 2.47
N ALA A 45 -1.73 7.44 1.52
CA ALA A 45 -3.12 7.80 1.80
C ALA A 45 -3.94 6.59 2.30
N ALA A 46 -3.79 5.43 1.68
CA ALA A 46 -4.45 4.20 2.11
C ALA A 46 -3.98 3.74 3.49
N LEU A 47 -2.67 3.86 3.78
CA LEU A 47 -2.06 3.48 5.05
C LEU A 47 -2.53 4.40 6.18
N ALA A 48 -2.68 5.71 5.91
CA ALA A 48 -3.26 6.65 6.86
C ALA A 48 -4.70 6.24 7.25
N GLN A 49 -5.56 6.01 6.25
CA GLN A 49 -6.94 5.58 6.50
C GLN A 49 -7.01 4.22 7.23
N TRP A 50 -6.14 3.29 6.85
CA TRP A 50 -6.01 2.00 7.55
C TRP A 50 -5.65 2.22 9.02
N ARG A 51 -4.65 3.05 9.33
CA ARG A 51 -4.26 3.36 10.73
C ARG A 51 -5.41 3.94 11.54
N GLU A 52 -6.21 4.82 10.95
CA GLU A 52 -7.41 5.37 11.59
C GLU A 52 -8.44 4.28 11.89
N ARG A 53 -8.68 3.35 10.94
CA ARG A 53 -9.56 2.20 11.16
C ARG A 53 -9.03 1.25 12.21
N GLN A 54 -7.73 0.96 12.23
CA GLN A 54 -7.10 0.11 13.26
C GLN A 54 -7.19 0.74 14.65
N THR A 55 -7.04 2.07 14.75
CA THR A 55 -7.21 2.77 16.03
C THR A 55 -8.65 2.70 16.51
N ARG A 56 -9.63 2.69 15.59
CA ARG A 56 -11.07 2.63 15.90
C ARG A 56 -11.61 1.20 16.07
N GLY A 57 -11.02 0.21 15.41
CA GLY A 57 -11.47 -1.18 15.33
C GLY A 57 -10.61 -2.18 16.11
N GLY A 58 -9.41 -1.79 16.55
CA GLY A 58 -8.51 -2.64 17.35
C GLY A 58 -8.97 -2.91 18.79
N ASN A 59 -10.22 -2.58 19.13
CA ASN A 59 -10.81 -2.80 20.45
C ASN A 59 -12.06 -3.70 20.43
N GLU A 60 -12.39 -4.35 19.30
CA GLU A 60 -13.59 -5.21 19.20
C GLU A 60 -13.29 -6.66 18.74
N GLU A 61 -12.03 -7.10 18.81
CA GLU A 61 -11.63 -8.51 18.57
C GLU A 61 -10.63 -9.01 19.63
N SER A 62 -10.94 -8.79 20.90
CA SER A 62 -10.32 -9.50 22.03
C SER A 62 -11.42 -10.00 22.98
N GLY A 63 -12.18 -11.00 22.53
CA GLY A 63 -13.19 -11.72 23.31
C GLY A 63 -13.35 -13.14 22.78
#